data_AF-A0A7S2Y4U3-F1
#
_entry.id   AF-A0A7S2Y4U3-F1
#
_cell.length_a   1.000
_cell.length_b   1.000
_cell.length_c   1.000
_cell.angle_alpha   90.00
_cell.angle_beta   90.00
_cell.angle_gamma   90.00
#
_symmetry.space_group_name_H-M   'P 1'
#
loop_
_entity.id
_entity.type
_entity.pdbx_description
1 polymer ?
#
loop_
_entity_poly.entity_id
_entity_poly.type
_entity_poly.pdbx_seq_one_letter_code
_entity_poly.pdbx_strand_id
1 'polypeptide(L)'
;VLPTYSGKAGDGEPLLESLFWLLLTSEVPTKEQVATLTAELHERSELPAHVRPLMDSLPKDMHPMTQFSIGLNACQTESQFAKAYADGAPKTEHHLHVLEDVLNVIAKLPELAAIIYRNVYFDGVVTKDTSLDYSGN
;
A
#
# COMPACT_ATOMS: atom_id res chain seq x y z
N VAL A 1 -21.55 -1.64 -11.57
CA VAL A 1 -20.66 -0.55 -12.03
C VAL A 1 -19.87 -0.09 -10.82
N LEU A 2 -18.54 -0.02 -10.91
CA LEU A 2 -17.69 0.29 -9.76
C LEU A 2 -17.80 1.78 -9.38
N PRO A 3 -17.65 2.12 -8.09
CA PRO A 3 -17.50 3.51 -7.65
C PRO A 3 -16.32 4.22 -8.34
N THR A 4 -16.51 5.50 -8.65
CA THR A 4 -15.53 6.39 -9.30
C THR A 4 -15.29 7.60 -8.41
N TYR A 5 -14.13 8.28 -8.57
CA TYR A 5 -13.78 9.49 -7.82
C TYR A 5 -14.83 10.60 -7.92
N SER A 6 -15.44 10.80 -9.11
CA SER A 6 -16.47 11.81 -9.36
C SER A 6 -17.89 11.39 -8.92
N GLY A 7 -18.05 10.22 -8.31
CA GLY A 7 -19.27 9.82 -7.62
C GLY A 7 -20.41 9.30 -8.51
N LYS A 8 -20.32 9.34 -9.85
CA LYS A 8 -21.24 8.59 -10.71
C LYS A 8 -20.54 7.35 -11.26
N ALA A 9 -21.05 6.18 -10.86
CA ALA A 9 -20.58 4.91 -11.37
C ALA A 9 -20.73 4.89 -12.91
N GLY A 10 -19.60 4.78 -13.63
CA GLY A 10 -19.55 4.75 -15.09
C GLY A 10 -19.20 6.06 -15.79
N ASP A 11 -18.98 7.16 -15.06
CA ASP A 11 -18.65 8.49 -15.60
C ASP A 11 -17.17 8.88 -15.39
N GLY A 12 -16.30 7.88 -15.15
CA GLY A 12 -14.87 8.06 -14.87
C GLY A 12 -14.16 6.72 -14.60
N GLU A 13 -12.86 6.79 -14.29
CA GLU A 13 -12.06 5.61 -13.94
C GLU A 13 -12.49 5.04 -12.56
N PRO A 14 -12.53 3.70 -12.41
CA PRO A 14 -12.87 3.07 -11.15
C PRO A 14 -11.76 3.28 -10.12
N LEU A 15 -12.14 3.46 -8.85
CA LEU A 15 -11.17 3.54 -7.75
C LEU A 15 -10.43 2.20 -7.59
N LEU A 16 -9.13 2.25 -7.31
CA LEU A 16 -8.31 1.05 -7.13
C LEU A 16 -8.80 0.23 -5.94
N GLU A 17 -9.22 0.92 -4.88
CA GLU A 17 -9.82 0.34 -3.67
C GLU A 17 -11.11 -0.43 -4.01
N SER A 18 -11.89 0.05 -4.98
CA SER A 18 -13.10 -0.65 -5.43
C SER A 18 -12.76 -1.97 -6.14
N LEU A 19 -11.70 -1.97 -6.95
CA LEU A 19 -11.20 -3.18 -7.60
C LEU A 19 -10.64 -4.16 -6.57
N PHE A 20 -9.88 -3.66 -5.60
CA PHE A 20 -9.30 -4.48 -4.55
C PHE A 20 -10.38 -5.17 -3.70
N TRP A 21 -11.43 -4.43 -3.31
CA TRP A 21 -12.58 -4.99 -2.62
C TRP A 21 -13.26 -6.09 -3.44
N LEU A 22 -13.51 -5.85 -4.73
CA LEU A 22 -14.13 -6.83 -5.61
C LEU A 22 -13.30 -8.11 -5.72
N LEU A 23 -11.97 -8.01 -5.79
CA LEU A 23 -11.10 -9.17 -5.88
C LEU A 23 -11.08 -9.99 -4.58
N LEU A 24 -11.17 -9.34 -3.41
CA LEU A 24 -11.17 -10.03 -2.13
C LEU A 24 -12.54 -10.65 -1.77
N THR A 25 -13.63 -9.96 -2.11
CA THR A 25 -14.98 -10.33 -1.66
C THR A 25 -15.85 -10.95 -2.75
N SER A 26 -15.47 -10.80 -4.02
CA SER A 26 -16.32 -11.08 -5.19
C SER A 26 -17.62 -10.25 -5.23
N GLU A 27 -17.72 -9.19 -4.44
CA GLU A 27 -18.86 -8.29 -4.37
C GLU A 27 -18.50 -6.88 -4.85
N VAL A 28 -19.45 -6.20 -5.48
CA VAL A 28 -19.27 -4.80 -5.89
C VAL A 28 -19.47 -3.93 -4.63
N PRO A 29 -18.45 -3.17 -4.20
CA PRO A 29 -18.56 -2.38 -2.98
C PRO A 29 -19.50 -1.19 -3.14
N THR A 30 -20.08 -0.74 -2.01
CA THR A 30 -20.73 0.57 -1.89
C THR A 30 -19.69 1.67 -1.73
N LYS A 31 -20.10 2.94 -1.91
CA LYS A 31 -19.17 4.07 -1.75
C LYS A 31 -18.62 4.19 -0.33
N GLU A 32 -19.44 3.86 0.66
CA GLU A 32 -19.08 3.92 2.08
C GLU A 32 -18.03 2.86 2.42
N GLN A 33 -18.15 1.66 1.83
CA GLN A 33 -17.14 0.60 1.96
C GLN A 33 -15.81 1.01 1.34
N VAL A 34 -15.84 1.62 0.15
CA VAL A 34 -14.63 2.15 -0.50
C VAL A 34 -14.00 3.24 0.34
N ALA A 35 -14.78 4.20 0.85
CA ALA A 35 -14.25 5.27 1.71
C ALA A 35 -13.61 4.73 3.00
N THR A 36 -14.17 3.66 3.56
CA THR A 36 -13.59 2.97 4.74
C THR A 36 -12.26 2.35 4.39
N LEU A 37 -12.18 1.63 3.26
CA LEU A 37 -10.94 1.01 2.79
C LEU A 37 -9.87 2.06 2.45
N THR A 38 -10.24 3.18 1.82
CA THR A 38 -9.31 4.29 1.56
C THR A 38 -8.74 4.85 2.88
N ALA A 39 -9.57 5.07 3.90
CA ALA A 39 -9.10 5.54 5.20
C ALA A 39 -8.15 4.54 5.87
N GLU A 40 -8.46 3.24 5.79
CA GLU A 40 -7.63 2.17 6.33
C GLU A 40 -6.27 2.08 5.62
N LEU A 41 -6.24 2.21 4.29
CA LEU A 41 -4.98 2.23 3.53
C LEU A 41 -4.14 3.47 3.87
N HIS A 42 -4.76 4.63 4.10
CA HIS A 42 -4.02 5.81 4.55
C HIS A 42 -3.36 5.60 5.92
N GLU A 43 -4.08 5.01 6.87
CA GLU A 43 -3.56 4.70 8.21
C GLU A 43 -2.37 3.74 8.15
N ARG A 44 -2.40 2.77 7.22
CA ARG A 44 -1.36 1.75 7.06
C ARG A 44 -0.17 2.20 6.19
N SER A 45 -0.23 3.39 5.58
CA SER A 45 0.75 3.86 4.60
C SER A 45 2.11 4.29 5.19
N GLU A 46 2.21 4.37 6.53
CA GLU A 46 3.43 4.78 7.20
C GLU A 46 4.55 3.74 7.04
N LEU A 47 5.71 4.19 6.58
CA LEU A 47 6.89 3.31 6.45
C LEU A 47 7.62 3.21 7.79
N PRO A 48 8.18 2.04 8.13
CA PRO A 48 9.04 1.91 9.30
C PRO A 48 10.21 2.90 9.24
N ALA A 49 10.60 3.45 10.39
CA ALA A 49 11.59 4.51 10.48
C ALA A 49 12.96 4.17 9.86
N HIS A 50 13.34 2.88 9.80
CA HIS A 50 14.59 2.44 9.18
C HIS A 50 14.54 2.33 7.65
N VAL A 51 13.36 2.29 7.04
CA VAL A 51 13.20 2.07 5.60
C VAL A 51 13.60 3.31 4.81
N ARG A 52 13.21 4.51 5.26
CA ARG A 52 13.54 5.75 4.55
C ARG A 52 15.05 6.00 4.46
N PRO A 53 15.83 5.96 5.57
CA PRO A 53 17.28 6.09 5.51
C PRO A 53 17.95 5.02 4.64
N LEU A 54 17.44 3.79 4.66
CA LEU A 54 17.93 2.73 3.77
C LEU A 54 17.75 3.12 2.30
N MET A 55 16.54 3.54 1.91
CA MET A 55 16.23 3.95 0.54
C MET A 55 17.08 5.13 0.08
N ASP A 56 17.32 6.11 0.95
CA ASP A 56 18.16 7.28 0.63
C ASP A 56 19.65 6.92 0.53
N SER A 57 20.08 5.79 1.12
CA SER A 57 21.47 5.31 1.03
C SER A 57 21.78 4.51 -0.24
N LEU A 58 20.75 4.12 -1.01
CA LEU A 58 20.94 3.32 -2.22
C LEU A 58 21.61 4.15 -3.34
N PRO A 59 22.47 3.53 -4.17
CA PRO A 59 23.05 4.19 -5.34
C PRO A 59 21.97 4.71 -6.30
N LYS A 60 22.10 5.96 -6.78
CA LYS A 60 21.13 6.59 -7.68
C LYS A 60 21.05 5.92 -9.06
N ASP A 61 22.12 5.26 -9.48
CA ASP A 61 22.21 4.49 -10.72
C ASP A 61 21.64 3.06 -10.58
N MET A 62 21.29 2.63 -9.36
CA MET A 62 20.61 1.37 -9.13
C MET A 62 19.23 1.37 -9.79
N HIS A 63 18.93 0.30 -10.54
CA HIS A 63 17.66 0.17 -11.24
C HIS A 63 16.46 0.35 -10.28
N PRO A 64 15.43 1.15 -10.62
CA PRO A 64 14.29 1.44 -9.73
C PRO A 64 13.60 0.20 -9.17
N MET A 65 13.43 -0.85 -9.99
CA MET A 65 12.85 -2.12 -9.53
C MET A 65 13.69 -2.81 -8.45
N THR A 66 15.02 -2.68 -8.50
CA THR A 66 15.90 -3.23 -7.46
C THR A 66 15.72 -2.46 -6.16
N GLN A 67 15.68 -1.13 -6.23
CA GLN A 67 15.40 -0.29 -5.05
C GLN A 67 14.03 -0.63 -4.45
N PHE A 68 13.02 -0.85 -5.30
CA PHE A 68 11.67 -1.23 -4.90
C PHE A 68 11.62 -2.56 -4.15
N SER A 69 12.27 -3.61 -4.70
CA SER A 69 12.36 -4.90 -4.00
C SER A 69 13.10 -4.80 -2.67
N ILE A 70 14.16 -3.99 -2.59
CA ILE A 70 14.90 -3.76 -1.33
C ILE A 70 14.00 -3.05 -0.30
N GLY A 71 13.35 -1.96 -0.69
CA GLY A 71 12.47 -1.20 0.20
C GLY A 71 11.29 -2.03 0.71
N LEU A 72 10.65 -2.80 -0.18
CA LEU A 72 9.55 -3.68 0.20
C LEU A 72 10.01 -4.78 1.18
N ASN A 73 11.17 -5.40 0.93
CA ASN A 73 11.74 -6.38 1.84
C ASN A 73 12.16 -5.76 3.18
N ALA A 74 12.56 -4.50 3.20
CA ALA A 74 12.89 -3.79 4.44
C ALA A 74 11.64 -3.52 5.31
N CYS A 75 10.45 -3.40 4.71
CA CYS A 75 9.18 -3.32 5.42
C CYS A 75 8.74 -4.65 6.07
N GLN A 76 9.33 -5.78 5.67
CA GLN A 76 8.98 -7.10 6.18
C GLN A 76 9.19 -7.22 7.70
N THR A 77 10.02 -6.37 8.31
CA THR A 77 10.25 -6.32 9.76
C THR A 77 8.97 -6.12 10.59
N GLU A 78 7.92 -5.55 10.00
CA GLU A 78 6.62 -5.33 10.66
C GLU A 78 5.56 -6.38 10.29
N SER A 79 5.96 -7.46 9.61
CA SER A 79 5.04 -8.53 9.20
C SER A 79 4.35 -9.15 10.41
N GLN A 80 3.03 -9.03 10.46
CA GLN A 80 2.19 -9.62 11.48
C GLN A 80 2.12 -11.13 11.32
N PHE A 81 2.08 -11.63 10.08
CA PHE A 81 2.04 -13.06 9.81
C PHE A 81 3.34 -13.75 10.24
N ALA A 82 4.50 -13.16 9.95
CA ALA A 82 5.79 -13.72 10.36
C ALA A 82 5.87 -13.87 11.90
N LYS A 83 5.39 -12.85 12.63
CA LYS A 83 5.33 -12.88 14.10
C LYS A 83 4.33 -13.94 14.61
N ALA A 84 3.09 -13.91 14.13
CA ALA A 84 2.06 -14.85 14.54
C ALA A 84 2.43 -16.31 14.25
N TYR A 85 3.09 -16.56 13.11
CA TYR A 85 3.57 -17.89 12.75
C TYR A 85 4.66 -18.38 13.71
N ALA A 86 5.62 -17.51 14.07
CA ALA A 86 6.66 -17.84 15.04
C ALA A 86 6.09 -18.09 16.46
N ASP A 87 5.03 -17.38 16.81
CA ASP A 87 4.31 -17.54 18.10
C ASP A 87 3.39 -18.79 18.11
N GLY A 88 3.30 -19.54 17.02
CA GLY A 88 2.55 -20.80 16.94
C GLY A 88 1.06 -20.62 16.63
N ALA A 89 0.66 -19.55 15.93
CA ALA A 89 -0.72 -19.33 15.53
C ALA A 89 -1.31 -20.55 14.78
N PRO A 90 -2.57 -20.93 15.07
CA PRO A 90 -3.18 -22.08 14.43
C PRO A 90 -3.38 -21.83 12.94
N LYS A 91 -3.30 -22.90 12.15
CA LYS A 91 -3.43 -22.83 10.68
C LYS A 91 -4.74 -22.17 10.22
N THR A 92 -5.80 -22.30 11.01
CA THR A 92 -7.10 -21.68 10.75
C THR A 92 -7.06 -20.16 10.79
N GLU A 93 -6.11 -19.54 11.49
CA GLU A 93 -6.01 -18.08 11.67
C GLU A 93 -4.97 -17.43 10.75
N HIS A 94 -4.15 -18.21 10.03
CA HIS A 94 -3.12 -17.67 9.13
C HIS A 94 -3.66 -16.64 8.13
N HIS A 95 -4.84 -16.90 7.56
CA HIS A 95 -5.45 -16.01 6.57
C HIS A 95 -5.73 -14.61 7.12
N LEU A 96 -6.01 -14.46 8.41
CA LEU A 96 -6.27 -13.17 9.05
C LEU A 96 -4.99 -12.34 9.06
N HIS A 97 -3.89 -12.90 9.56
CA HIS A 97 -2.60 -12.21 9.59
C HIS A 97 -2.01 -11.96 8.20
N VAL A 98 -2.27 -12.86 7.25
CA VAL A 98 -1.88 -12.65 5.85
C VAL A 98 -2.65 -11.48 5.24
N LEU A 99 -3.97 -11.38 5.51
CA LEU A 99 -4.77 -10.25 5.03
C LEU A 99 -4.24 -8.92 5.58
N GLU A 100 -3.92 -8.86 6.87
CA GLU A 100 -3.30 -7.68 7.49
C GLU A 100 -2.00 -7.28 6.79
N ASP A 101 -1.11 -8.24 6.51
CA ASP A 101 0.15 -7.97 5.82
C ASP A 101 -0.06 -7.55 4.36
N VAL A 102 -1.04 -8.12 3.65
CA VAL A 102 -1.39 -7.71 2.29
C VAL A 102 -1.90 -6.28 2.26
N LEU A 103 -2.77 -5.89 3.20
CA LEU A 103 -3.25 -4.51 3.33
C LEU A 103 -2.10 -3.54 3.63
N ASN A 104 -1.21 -3.91 4.55
CA ASN A 104 -0.02 -3.10 4.88
C ASN A 104 0.91 -2.95 3.69
N VAL A 105 1.13 -4.02 2.91
CA VAL A 105 1.96 -3.97 1.71
C VAL A 105 1.37 -3.00 0.70
N ILE A 106 0.08 -3.16 0.36
CA ILE A 106 -0.60 -2.31 -0.62
C ILE A 106 -0.52 -0.85 -0.18
N ALA A 107 -0.87 -0.54 1.07
CA ALA A 107 -0.79 0.82 1.61
C ALA A 107 0.60 1.47 1.48
N LYS A 108 1.68 0.69 1.61
CA LYS A 108 3.07 1.18 1.60
C LYS A 108 3.68 1.28 0.20
N LEU A 109 3.07 0.65 -0.82
CA LEU A 109 3.61 0.63 -2.19
C LEU A 109 3.76 2.02 -2.82
N PRO A 110 2.76 2.93 -2.75
CA PRO A 110 2.86 4.23 -3.39
C PRO A 110 3.98 5.07 -2.79
N GLU A 111 4.12 5.05 -1.47
CA GLU A 111 5.17 5.79 -0.77
C GLU A 111 6.57 5.30 -1.18
N LEU A 112 6.80 3.98 -1.20
CA LEU A 112 8.06 3.41 -1.66
C LEU A 112 8.36 3.81 -3.12
N ALA A 113 7.37 3.69 -3.99
CA ALA A 113 7.51 4.06 -5.40
C ALA A 113 7.81 5.55 -5.58
N ALA A 114 7.13 6.42 -4.82
CA ALA A 114 7.33 7.86 -4.84
C ALA A 114 8.74 8.25 -4.35
N ILE A 115 9.22 7.64 -3.26
CA ILE A 115 10.59 7.85 -2.77
C ILE A 115 11.61 7.49 -3.86
N ILE A 116 11.46 6.32 -4.49
CA ILE A 116 12.39 5.88 -5.55
C ILE A 116 12.36 6.84 -6.72
N TYR A 117 11.16 7.20 -7.19
CA TYR A 117 11.00 8.11 -8.31
C TYR A 117 11.62 9.48 -8.03
N ARG A 118 11.42 10.02 -6.83
CA ARG A 118 11.98 11.32 -6.42
C ARG A 118 13.49 11.26 -6.18
N ASN A 119 14.02 10.15 -5.66
CA ASN A 119 15.47 9.99 -5.45
C ASN A 119 16.25 9.82 -6.77
N VAL A 120 15.66 9.13 -7.74
CA VAL A 120 16.29 8.85 -9.04
C VAL A 120 16.18 10.04 -10.00
N TYR A 121 15.01 10.69 -10.07
CA TYR A 121 14.71 11.68 -11.11
C TYR A 121 14.57 13.13 -10.61
N PHE A 122 14.47 13.35 -9.29
CA PHE A 122 14.20 14.68 -8.70
C PHE A 122 15.04 14.95 -7.43
N ASP A 123 14.49 15.71 -6.48
CA ASP A 123 15.12 16.23 -5.26
C ASP A 123 14.98 15.30 -4.03
N GLY A 124 14.32 14.14 -4.18
CA GLY A 124 14.06 13.19 -3.09
C GLY A 124 12.95 13.59 -2.11
N VAL A 125 12.25 14.71 -2.30
CA VAL A 125 11.19 15.18 -1.40
C VAL A 125 9.84 14.59 -1.81
N VAL A 126 9.18 13.84 -0.93
CA VAL A 126 7.83 13.28 -1.15
C VAL A 126 6.83 14.06 -0.30
N THR A 127 5.72 14.46 -0.91
CA THR A 127 4.60 15.16 -0.25
C THR A 127 3.36 14.29 -0.33
N LYS A 128 2.62 14.17 0.78
CA LYS A 128 1.39 13.37 0.86
C LYS A 128 0.18 14.28 1.02
N ASP A 129 -0.96 13.85 0.47
CA ASP A 129 -2.26 14.46 0.71
C ASP A 129 -3.28 13.36 1.08
N THR A 130 -3.54 13.23 2.38
CA THR A 130 -4.47 12.22 2.92
C THR A 130 -5.95 12.52 2.60
N SER A 131 -6.24 13.61 1.90
CA SER A 131 -7.60 13.89 1.40
C SER A 131 -7.89 13.21 0.05
N LEU A 132 -6.86 12.69 -0.63
CA LEU A 132 -6.96 12.03 -1.92
C LEU A 132 -7.20 10.52 -1.77
N ASP A 133 -7.66 9.86 -2.83
CA ASP A 133 -7.75 8.40 -2.90
C ASP A 133 -6.36 7.76 -3.07
N TYR A 134 -6.29 6.43 -3.02
CA TYR A 134 -5.02 5.68 -3.12
C TYR A 134 -4.18 6.03 -4.34
N SER A 135 -4.80 6.30 -5.50
CA SER A 135 -4.06 6.65 -6.72
C SER A 135 -3.81 8.15 -6.85
N GLY A 136 -4.62 8.97 -6.18
CA GLY A 136 -4.47 10.42 -6.17
C GLY A 136 -3.39 10.93 -5.21
N ASN A 137 -3.17 10.24 -4.10
CA ASN A 137 -2.16 10.55 -3.08
C ASN A 137 -0.72 10.27 -3.56
#